data_AF-A0A2G9YDD6-F1
#
_entry.id   AF-A0A2G9YDD6-F1
#
_cell.length_a   1.000
_cell.length_b   1.000
_cell.length_c   1.000
_cell.angle_alpha   90.00
_cell.angle_beta   90.00
_cell.angle_gamma   90.00
#
_symmetry.space_group_name_H-M   'P 1'
#
loop_
_entity.id
_entity.type
_entity.pdbx_description
1 polymer ?
#
loop_
_entity_poly.entity_id
_entity_poly.type
_entity_poly.pdbx_seq_one_letter_code
_entity_poly.pdbx_strand_id
1 'polypeptide(L)'
;MDVIWNLTRICPWDCGICCMSAIHVCATTKFIVQQKQKEKGRELRLNEKLAVLKQLCDLDFDIDFSGGDPLYFEEDFQLIDQATRWLPSRKISVSMTGSELTERKLDLLKRVGTVEFTLDNPPEVNNLARPQGYHFATVVALQECVERDIKVRAVTVLYPNTMKETNLRGVYNLLCEMGISEWELLRFYPVGRGRIRQKTIPSSSDYKETMQFLRSFRGSTKIFFSTL
;
A
#
# COMPACT_ATOMS: atom_id res chain seq x y z
N MET A 1 -1.31 -9.83 17.36
CA MET A 1 -1.14 -10.85 16.30
C MET A 1 -1.63 -10.17 15.06
N ASP A 2 -0.83 -10.19 14.00
CA ASP A 2 -1.03 -9.27 12.90
C ASP A 2 -1.37 -10.08 11.65
N VAL A 3 -2.37 -9.63 10.90
CA VAL A 3 -2.78 -10.25 9.66
C VAL A 3 -2.83 -9.21 8.55
N ILE A 4 -2.16 -9.51 7.43
CA ILE A 4 -2.33 -8.76 6.19
C ILE A 4 -3.44 -9.46 5.40
N TRP A 5 -4.58 -8.79 5.28
CA TRP A 5 -5.73 -9.34 4.58
C TRP A 5 -5.91 -8.71 3.21
N ASN A 6 -5.62 -9.51 2.18
CA ASN A 6 -5.85 -9.16 0.78
C ASN A 6 -7.33 -9.28 0.41
N LEU A 7 -8.07 -8.17 0.43
CA LEU A 7 -9.53 -8.14 0.22
C LEU A 7 -9.96 -8.39 -1.21
N THR A 8 -9.14 -7.94 -2.15
CA THR A 8 -9.37 -8.07 -3.59
C THR A 8 -8.08 -8.41 -4.31
N ARG A 9 -8.23 -9.09 -5.44
CA ARG A 9 -7.18 -9.39 -6.41
C ARG A 9 -7.18 -8.38 -7.55
N ILE A 10 -7.90 -7.27 -7.44
CA ILE A 10 -8.10 -6.30 -8.53
C ILE A 10 -7.51 -4.96 -8.16
N CYS A 11 -6.84 -4.31 -9.11
CA CYS A 11 -6.17 -3.04 -8.89
C CYS A 11 -6.37 -2.11 -10.10
N PRO A 12 -6.53 -0.79 -9.90
CA PRO A 12 -6.51 0.18 -11.00
C PRO A 12 -5.12 0.35 -11.63
N TRP A 13 -4.05 -0.19 -11.02
CA TRP A 13 -2.68 -0.07 -11.50
C TRP A 13 -2.07 -1.42 -11.87
N ASP A 14 -1.31 -1.47 -12.97
CA ASP A 14 -0.63 -2.67 -13.44
C ASP A 14 0.87 -2.70 -13.09
N CYS A 15 1.20 -2.63 -11.80
CA CYS A 15 2.59 -2.59 -11.36
C CYS A 15 3.34 -3.89 -11.72
N GLY A 16 4.50 -3.77 -12.37
CA GLY A 16 5.34 -4.90 -12.79
C GLY A 16 6.01 -5.65 -11.63
N ILE A 17 5.99 -5.08 -10.43
CA ILE A 17 6.50 -5.68 -9.18
C ILE A 17 5.39 -6.06 -8.19
N CYS A 18 4.13 -6.13 -8.63
CA CYS A 18 3.01 -6.44 -7.75
C CYS A 18 3.14 -7.84 -7.12
N CYS A 19 3.24 -7.89 -5.79
CA CYS A 19 3.33 -9.14 -5.01
C CYS A 19 2.06 -10.00 -5.13
N MET A 20 0.91 -9.35 -5.30
CA MET A 20 -0.40 -10.01 -5.37
C MET A 20 -0.75 -10.53 -6.77
N SER A 21 0.03 -10.16 -7.79
CA SER A 21 -0.38 -10.32 -9.20
C SER A 21 -1.80 -9.81 -9.45
N ALA A 22 -2.13 -8.64 -8.89
CA ALA A 22 -3.47 -8.08 -8.96
C ALA A 22 -3.90 -7.84 -10.42
N ILE A 23 -5.09 -8.26 -10.79
CA ILE A 23 -5.66 -8.10 -12.13
C ILE A 23 -5.92 -6.62 -12.35
N HIS A 24 -5.22 -6.05 -13.33
CA HIS A 24 -5.46 -4.68 -13.74
C HIS A 24 -6.83 -4.55 -14.41
N VAL A 25 -7.59 -3.54 -14.01
CA VAL A 25 -8.88 -3.19 -14.59
C VAL A 25 -8.98 -1.69 -14.78
N CYS A 26 -9.88 -1.28 -15.66
CA CYS A 26 -10.31 0.11 -15.81
C CYS A 26 -11.78 0.26 -15.37
N ALA A 27 -12.28 1.49 -15.36
CA ALA A 27 -13.64 1.81 -14.90
C ALA A 27 -14.73 0.99 -15.64
N THR A 28 -14.52 0.64 -16.91
CA THR A 28 -15.50 -0.10 -17.71
C THR A 28 -15.46 -1.61 -17.50
N THR A 29 -14.33 -2.18 -17.04
CA THR A 29 -14.15 -3.62 -16.89
C THR A 29 -14.18 -4.10 -15.44
N LYS A 30 -14.04 -3.18 -14.46
CA LYS A 30 -13.87 -3.53 -13.04
C LYS A 30 -14.96 -4.44 -12.49
N PHE A 31 -16.24 -4.15 -12.77
CA PHE A 31 -17.35 -4.96 -12.26
C PHE A 31 -17.44 -6.34 -12.91
N ILE A 32 -17.20 -6.44 -14.22
CA ILE A 32 -17.22 -7.73 -14.94
C ILE A 32 -16.13 -8.66 -14.40
N VAL A 33 -14.92 -8.12 -14.19
CA VAL A 33 -13.79 -8.91 -13.67
C VAL A 33 -14.02 -9.33 -12.22
N GLN A 34 -14.54 -8.44 -11.37
CA GLN A 34 -14.85 -8.73 -9.97
C GLN A 34 -15.88 -9.85 -9.84
N GLN A 35 -17.00 -9.75 -10.56
CA GLN A 35 -18.03 -10.81 -10.53
C GLN A 35 -17.46 -12.15 -10.97
N LYS A 36 -16.67 -12.16 -12.05
CA LYS A 36 -16.00 -13.38 -12.53
C LYS A 36 -15.01 -13.98 -11.53
N GLN A 37 -14.34 -13.18 -10.69
CA GLN A 37 -13.48 -13.73 -9.63
C GLN A 37 -14.30 -14.41 -8.53
N LYS A 38 -15.42 -13.81 -8.12
CA LYS A 38 -16.34 -14.37 -7.12
C LYS A 38 -17.02 -15.65 -7.60
N GLU A 39 -17.51 -15.67 -8.84
CA GLU A 39 -18.10 -16.86 -9.44
C GLU A 39 -17.12 -18.04 -9.51
N LYS A 40 -15.82 -17.74 -9.67
CA LYS A 40 -14.75 -18.74 -9.66
C LYS A 40 -14.26 -19.12 -8.25
N GLY A 41 -14.85 -18.58 -7.19
CA GLY A 41 -14.42 -18.81 -5.81
C GLY A 41 -13.01 -18.26 -5.51
N ARG A 42 -12.54 -17.27 -6.27
CA ARG A 42 -11.20 -16.66 -6.09
C ARG A 42 -11.22 -15.41 -5.23
N GLU A 43 -12.40 -14.89 -4.92
CA GLU A 43 -12.65 -13.78 -4.02
C GLU A 43 -13.90 -14.09 -3.19
N LEU A 44 -13.85 -13.73 -1.91
CA LEU A 44 -14.99 -13.85 -1.01
C LEU A 44 -16.07 -12.81 -1.34
N ARG A 45 -17.33 -13.17 -1.14
CA ARG A 45 -18.47 -12.25 -1.13
C ARG A 45 -18.50 -11.46 0.18
N LEU A 46 -19.23 -10.34 0.20
CA LEU A 46 -19.30 -9.47 1.37
C LEU A 46 -19.72 -10.19 2.67
N ASN A 47 -20.71 -11.06 2.62
CA ASN A 47 -21.15 -11.82 3.80
C ASN A 47 -20.07 -12.78 4.32
N GLU A 48 -19.31 -13.42 3.42
CA GLU A 48 -18.18 -14.29 3.77
C GLU A 48 -17.03 -13.46 4.35
N LYS A 49 -16.73 -12.29 3.77
CA LYS A 49 -15.78 -11.32 4.32
C LYS A 49 -16.20 -10.89 5.73
N LEU A 50 -17.45 -10.50 5.95
CA LEU A 50 -17.94 -10.11 7.28
C LEU A 50 -17.81 -11.24 8.32
N ALA A 51 -18.03 -12.49 7.92
CA ALA A 51 -17.86 -13.64 8.80
C ALA A 51 -16.38 -13.87 9.19
N VAL A 52 -15.44 -13.68 8.25
CA VAL A 52 -14.00 -13.73 8.54
C VAL A 52 -13.57 -12.56 9.42
N LEU A 53 -14.04 -11.34 9.12
CA LEU A 53 -13.76 -10.16 9.92
C LEU A 53 -14.19 -10.36 11.37
N LYS A 54 -15.39 -10.91 11.60
CA LYS A 54 -15.88 -11.20 12.96
C LYS A 54 -14.93 -12.14 13.71
N GLN A 55 -14.44 -13.20 13.06
CA GLN A 55 -13.48 -14.12 13.66
C GLN A 55 -12.14 -13.43 13.99
N LEU A 56 -11.61 -12.61 13.08
CA LEU A 56 -10.39 -11.85 13.32
C LEU A 56 -10.55 -10.89 14.49
N CYS A 57 -11.70 -10.22 14.61
CA CYS A 57 -12.02 -9.36 15.75
C CYS A 57 -12.13 -10.14 17.06
N ASP A 58 -12.81 -11.29 17.05
CA ASP A 58 -12.99 -12.13 18.26
C ASP A 58 -11.66 -12.71 18.77
N LEU A 59 -10.72 -12.94 17.86
CA LEU A 59 -9.36 -13.38 18.17
C LEU A 59 -8.38 -12.21 18.42
N ASP A 60 -8.90 -10.97 18.45
CA ASP A 60 -8.16 -9.75 18.77
C ASP A 60 -6.96 -9.46 17.85
N PHE A 61 -7.06 -9.78 16.56
CA PHE A 61 -6.03 -9.48 15.55
C PHE A 61 -5.94 -7.97 15.25
N ASP A 62 -4.72 -7.54 14.94
CA ASP A 62 -4.45 -6.28 14.26
C ASP A 62 -4.47 -6.58 12.74
N ILE A 63 -5.20 -5.78 11.97
CA ILE A 63 -5.53 -6.07 10.57
C ILE A 63 -4.97 -4.98 9.67
N ASP A 64 -4.10 -5.37 8.73
CA ASP A 64 -3.73 -4.56 7.58
C ASP A 64 -4.58 -4.96 6.36
N PHE A 65 -5.50 -4.10 5.96
CA PHE A 65 -6.30 -4.32 4.77
C PHE A 65 -5.49 -3.94 3.53
N SER A 66 -5.27 -4.92 2.64
CA SER A 66 -4.41 -4.80 1.48
C SER A 66 -5.00 -5.56 0.27
N GLY A 67 -4.18 -5.90 -0.72
CA GLY A 67 -4.53 -6.70 -1.89
C GLY A 67 -4.12 -6.05 -3.20
N GLY A 68 -5.06 -5.97 -4.14
CA GLY A 68 -4.92 -5.08 -5.30
C GLY A 68 -5.06 -3.62 -4.87
N ASP A 69 -6.28 -3.14 -4.72
CA ASP A 69 -6.58 -1.92 -3.97
C ASP A 69 -7.82 -2.15 -3.08
N PRO A 70 -7.67 -2.13 -1.75
CA PRO A 70 -8.74 -2.52 -0.81
C PRO A 70 -9.89 -1.52 -0.72
N LEU A 71 -9.78 -0.32 -1.33
CA LEU A 71 -10.86 0.67 -1.37
C LEU A 71 -11.35 0.93 -2.79
N TYR A 72 -11.02 0.06 -3.75
CA TYR A 72 -11.48 0.23 -5.13
C TYR A 72 -12.95 -0.14 -5.35
N PHE A 73 -13.50 -1.05 -4.53
CA PHE A 73 -14.89 -1.47 -4.61
C PHE A 73 -15.68 -1.10 -3.34
N GLU A 74 -16.96 -0.79 -3.53
CA GLU A 74 -17.88 -0.42 -2.45
C GLU A 74 -18.04 -1.51 -1.39
N GLU A 75 -18.02 -2.79 -1.77
CA GLU A 75 -18.14 -3.87 -0.79
C GLU A 75 -16.93 -3.95 0.15
N ASP A 76 -15.73 -3.64 -0.34
CA ASP A 76 -14.51 -3.66 0.46
C ASP A 76 -14.45 -2.43 1.36
N PHE A 77 -14.92 -1.29 0.84
CA PHE A 77 -15.21 -0.11 1.66
C PHE A 77 -16.16 -0.46 2.82
N GLN A 78 -17.27 -1.15 2.56
CA GLN A 78 -18.24 -1.53 3.59
C GLN A 78 -17.62 -2.45 4.66
N LEU A 79 -16.75 -3.37 4.25
CA LEU A 79 -16.02 -4.24 5.19
C LEU A 79 -15.09 -3.44 6.11
N ILE A 80 -14.28 -2.54 5.54
CA ILE A 80 -13.34 -1.72 6.32
C ILE A 80 -14.12 -0.76 7.23
N ASP A 81 -15.20 -0.15 6.74
CA ASP A 81 -16.10 0.66 7.57
C ASP A 81 -16.67 -0.13 8.75
N GLN A 82 -17.08 -1.39 8.51
CA GLN A 82 -17.52 -2.26 9.59
C GLN A 82 -16.39 -2.58 10.59
N ALA A 83 -15.16 -2.79 10.11
CA ALA A 83 -14.01 -3.01 10.98
C ALA A 83 -13.76 -1.81 11.91
N THR A 84 -13.86 -0.57 11.41
CA THR A 84 -13.70 0.65 12.24
C THR A 84 -14.77 0.81 13.33
N ARG A 85 -15.89 0.09 13.23
CA ARG A 85 -16.94 0.07 14.27
C ARG A 85 -16.70 -1.02 15.32
N TRP A 86 -15.93 -2.06 14.99
CA TRP A 86 -15.69 -3.21 15.86
C TRP A 86 -14.32 -3.18 16.53
N LEU A 87 -13.33 -2.55 15.88
CA LEU A 87 -11.96 -2.47 16.36
C LEU A 87 -11.56 -1.03 16.63
N PRO A 88 -10.70 -0.78 17.63
CA PRO A 88 -10.10 0.53 17.80
C PRO A 88 -9.16 0.85 16.63
N SER A 89 -9.09 2.14 16.26
CA SER A 89 -8.33 2.61 15.08
C SER A 89 -6.91 2.07 15.02
N ARG A 90 -6.17 2.05 16.13
CA ARG A 90 -4.77 1.56 16.22
C ARG A 90 -4.55 0.13 15.70
N LYS A 91 -5.61 -0.69 15.63
CA LYS A 91 -5.58 -2.09 15.16
C LYS A 91 -5.88 -2.23 13.67
N ILE A 92 -6.11 -1.13 12.97
CA ILE A 92 -6.51 -1.13 11.58
C ILE A 92 -5.49 -0.32 10.79
N SER A 93 -4.84 -0.94 9.81
CA SER A 93 -4.13 -0.23 8.75
C SER A 93 -4.76 -0.52 7.40
N VAL A 94 -4.54 0.39 6.44
CA VAL A 94 -5.02 0.25 5.07
C VAL A 94 -3.89 0.56 4.11
N SER A 95 -3.44 -0.46 3.38
CA SER A 95 -2.45 -0.36 2.32
C SER A 95 -3.12 -0.21 0.96
N MET A 96 -3.10 1.00 0.39
CA MET A 96 -3.89 1.33 -0.82
C MET A 96 -3.10 2.14 -1.87
N THR A 97 -3.67 2.28 -3.06
CA THR A 97 -2.98 2.98 -4.17
C THR A 97 -3.29 4.47 -4.25
N GLY A 98 -4.31 4.95 -3.52
CA GLY A 98 -4.78 6.34 -3.58
C GLY A 98 -5.74 6.63 -4.73
N SER A 99 -6.15 5.62 -5.50
CA SER A 99 -7.08 5.80 -6.61
C SER A 99 -8.52 6.08 -6.15
N GLU A 100 -9.19 6.97 -6.90
CA GLU A 100 -10.60 7.35 -6.68
C GLU A 100 -10.85 7.79 -5.21
N LEU A 101 -9.98 8.63 -4.65
CA LEU A 101 -10.11 9.11 -3.27
C LEU A 101 -11.26 10.13 -3.18
N THR A 102 -12.33 9.75 -2.50
CA THR A 102 -13.52 10.59 -2.28
C THR A 102 -13.57 11.06 -0.83
N GLU A 103 -14.36 12.11 -0.52
CA GLU A 103 -14.57 12.55 0.86
C GLU A 103 -15.04 11.40 1.77
N ARG A 104 -15.92 10.54 1.28
CA ARG A 104 -16.37 9.35 2.03
C ARG A 104 -15.23 8.39 2.36
N LYS A 105 -14.26 8.22 1.46
CA LYS A 105 -13.05 7.42 1.75
C LYS A 105 -12.15 8.13 2.75
N LEU A 106 -11.96 9.44 2.62
CA LEU A 106 -11.17 10.24 3.57
C LEU A 106 -11.75 10.16 4.99
N ASP A 107 -13.07 10.25 5.14
CA ASP A 107 -13.77 10.09 6.43
C ASP A 107 -13.65 8.67 7.01
N LEU A 108 -13.58 7.65 6.16
CA LEU A 108 -13.24 6.30 6.60
C LEU A 108 -11.80 6.23 7.10
N LEU A 109 -10.84 6.78 6.34
CA LEU A 109 -9.42 6.72 6.64
C LEU A 109 -9.05 7.50 7.92
N LYS A 110 -9.79 8.53 8.31
CA LYS A 110 -9.66 9.19 9.64
C LYS A 110 -9.88 8.25 10.83
N ARG A 111 -10.59 7.14 10.61
CA ARG A 111 -10.95 6.16 11.66
C ARG A 111 -10.03 4.94 11.69
N VAL A 112 -9.01 4.88 10.83
CA VAL A 112 -7.98 3.83 10.87
C VAL A 112 -6.71 4.34 11.55
N GLY A 113 -5.84 3.44 11.96
CA GLY A 113 -4.63 3.74 12.69
C GLY A 113 -3.53 4.30 11.80
N THR A 114 -3.34 3.75 10.61
CA THR A 114 -2.35 4.24 9.63
C THR A 114 -2.79 3.86 8.21
N VAL A 115 -2.62 4.79 7.28
CA VAL A 115 -2.84 4.55 5.84
C VAL A 115 -1.49 4.49 5.13
N GLU A 116 -1.26 3.43 4.38
CA GLU A 116 0.01 3.17 3.72
C GLU A 116 -0.12 3.38 2.20
N PHE A 117 0.79 4.18 1.65
CA PHE A 117 0.87 4.44 0.22
C PHE A 117 2.28 4.12 -0.29
N THR A 118 2.38 3.40 -1.41
CA THR A 118 3.70 3.10 -1.99
C THR A 118 4.21 4.23 -2.87
N LEU A 119 5.34 4.83 -2.50
CA LEU A 119 6.07 5.83 -3.27
C LEU A 119 7.51 5.36 -3.48
N ASP A 120 7.80 4.78 -4.64
CA ASP A 120 9.13 4.21 -4.92
C ASP A 120 10.14 5.25 -5.42
N ASN A 121 9.65 6.30 -6.08
CA ASN A 121 10.44 7.38 -6.67
C ASN A 121 9.67 8.71 -6.61
N PRO A 122 10.36 9.88 -6.65
CA PRO A 122 9.70 11.15 -6.92
C PRO A 122 8.91 11.12 -8.25
N PRO A 123 7.80 11.89 -8.38
CA PRO A 123 6.92 11.85 -9.56
C PRO A 123 7.62 12.09 -10.90
N GLU A 124 8.66 12.92 -10.93
CA GLU A 124 9.45 13.28 -12.10
C GLU A 124 10.42 12.18 -12.54
N VAL A 125 10.68 11.19 -11.69
CA VAL A 125 11.59 10.09 -11.97
C VAL A 125 10.82 8.90 -12.57
N ASN A 126 11.16 8.54 -13.80
CA ASN A 126 10.57 7.38 -14.46
C ASN A 126 10.97 6.07 -13.74
N ASN A 127 9.98 5.20 -13.50
CA ASN A 127 10.18 3.89 -12.90
C ASN A 127 9.41 2.82 -13.66
N LEU A 128 10.12 2.02 -14.46
CA LEU A 128 9.53 0.96 -15.29
C LEU A 128 8.88 -0.19 -14.49
N ALA A 129 9.00 -0.22 -13.16
CA ALA A 129 8.30 -1.18 -12.32
C ALA A 129 6.86 -0.73 -11.97
N ARG A 130 6.55 0.56 -12.18
CA ARG A 130 5.25 1.17 -11.93
C ARG A 130 4.68 1.74 -13.23
N PRO A 131 3.35 1.76 -13.42
CA PRO A 131 2.75 2.46 -14.54
C PRO A 131 3.05 3.96 -14.48
N GLN A 132 3.05 4.62 -15.64
CA GLN A 132 3.19 6.07 -15.70
C GLN A 132 2.08 6.75 -14.88
N GLY A 133 2.44 7.80 -14.14
CA GLY A 133 1.51 8.54 -13.30
C GLY A 133 1.24 7.93 -11.91
N TYR A 134 1.72 6.71 -11.62
CA TYR A 134 1.52 6.07 -10.32
C TYR A 134 2.03 6.94 -9.17
N HIS A 135 3.30 7.34 -9.20
CA HIS A 135 3.89 8.18 -8.14
C HIS A 135 3.25 9.56 -8.03
N PHE A 136 2.85 10.16 -9.16
CA PHE A 136 2.13 11.42 -9.15
C PHE A 136 0.78 11.28 -8.42
N ALA A 137 0.00 10.25 -8.76
CA ALA A 137 -1.26 9.96 -8.09
C ALA A 137 -1.06 9.65 -6.59
N THR A 138 0.03 8.94 -6.24
CA THR A 138 0.40 8.68 -4.85
C THR A 138 0.71 9.97 -4.08
N VAL A 139 1.49 10.89 -4.65
CA VAL A 139 1.79 12.18 -4.01
C VAL A 139 0.52 12.99 -3.78
N VAL A 140 -0.38 13.04 -4.76
CA VAL A 140 -1.69 13.69 -4.59
C VAL A 140 -2.48 13.05 -3.45
N ALA A 141 -2.57 11.72 -3.40
CA ALA A 141 -3.31 11.03 -2.34
C ALA A 141 -2.71 11.24 -0.94
N LEU A 142 -1.37 11.23 -0.83
CA LEU A 142 -0.65 11.53 0.41
C LEU A 142 -0.96 12.96 0.87
N GLN A 143 -0.88 13.94 -0.03
CA GLN A 143 -1.17 15.35 0.28
C GLN A 143 -2.59 15.53 0.80
N GLU A 144 -3.59 14.97 0.10
CA GLU A 144 -5.00 15.03 0.50
C GLU A 144 -5.25 14.43 1.90
N CYS A 145 -4.51 13.37 2.26
CA CYS A 145 -4.59 12.76 3.58
C CYS A 145 -3.94 13.64 4.66
N VAL A 146 -2.75 14.18 4.40
CA VAL A 146 -2.04 15.07 5.33
C VAL A 146 -2.87 16.32 5.63
N GLU A 147 -3.47 16.94 4.62
CA GLU A 147 -4.33 18.13 4.77
C GLU A 147 -5.59 17.88 5.63
N ARG A 148 -5.96 16.61 5.85
CA ARG A 148 -7.10 16.18 6.66
C ARG A 148 -6.70 15.52 7.97
N ASP A 149 -5.44 15.68 8.38
CA ASP A 149 -4.86 15.09 9.60
C ASP A 149 -4.96 13.55 9.64
N ILE A 150 -4.97 12.89 8.48
CA ILE A 150 -4.98 11.43 8.39
C ILE A 150 -3.56 10.93 8.58
N LYS A 151 -3.35 10.01 9.52
CA LYS A 151 -2.03 9.41 9.75
C LYS A 151 -1.63 8.55 8.56
N VAL A 152 -0.60 8.99 7.83
CA VAL A 152 -0.05 8.29 6.66
C VAL A 152 1.36 7.77 6.90
N ARG A 153 1.69 6.69 6.19
CA ARG A 153 3.03 6.17 6.03
C ARG A 153 3.31 5.99 4.53
N ALA A 154 4.43 6.54 4.08
CA ALA A 154 4.94 6.22 2.74
C ALA A 154 5.74 4.92 2.80
N VAL A 155 5.63 4.09 1.77
CA VAL A 155 6.36 2.82 1.65
C VAL A 155 7.20 2.86 0.38
N THR A 156 8.46 2.45 0.44
CA THR A 156 9.32 2.26 -0.75
C THR A 156 9.81 0.83 -0.79
N VAL A 157 9.62 0.16 -1.94
CA VAL A 157 10.15 -1.19 -2.18
C VAL A 157 11.59 -1.07 -2.68
N LEU A 158 12.52 -1.71 -1.98
CA LEU A 158 13.96 -1.65 -2.25
C LEU A 158 14.39 -2.69 -3.29
N TYR A 159 14.73 -2.20 -4.49
CA TYR A 159 15.36 -2.92 -5.59
C TYR A 159 16.35 -1.98 -6.32
N PRO A 160 17.21 -2.46 -7.24
CA PRO A 160 18.36 -1.68 -7.74
C PRO A 160 18.05 -0.27 -8.24
N ASN A 161 16.87 -0.02 -8.80
CA ASN A 161 16.52 1.34 -9.25
C ASN A 161 16.16 2.28 -8.08
N THR A 162 15.44 1.79 -7.07
CA THR A 162 14.96 2.61 -5.95
C THR A 162 16.03 2.82 -4.88
N MET A 163 17.01 1.92 -4.81
CA MET A 163 18.15 1.97 -3.88
C MET A 163 19.23 2.99 -4.26
N LYS A 164 19.15 3.60 -5.44
CA LYS A 164 20.09 4.66 -5.84
C LYS A 164 20.02 5.80 -4.81
N GLU A 165 21.17 6.29 -4.37
CA GLU A 165 21.25 7.35 -3.36
C GLU A 165 20.45 8.61 -3.74
N THR A 166 20.51 9.00 -5.01
CA THR A 166 19.74 10.14 -5.55
C THR A 166 18.25 9.93 -5.43
N ASN A 167 17.76 8.70 -5.66
CA ASN A 167 16.36 8.37 -5.51
C ASN A 167 15.94 8.40 -4.04
N LEU A 168 16.67 7.71 -3.16
CA LEU A 168 16.37 7.64 -1.74
C LEU A 168 16.35 9.03 -1.10
N ARG A 169 17.31 9.89 -1.46
CA ARG A 169 17.34 11.28 -1.00
C ARG A 169 16.17 12.09 -1.56
N GLY A 170 15.84 11.91 -2.85
CA GLY A 170 14.70 12.56 -3.48
C GLY A 170 13.37 12.21 -2.80
N VAL A 171 13.10 10.92 -2.58
CA VAL A 171 11.91 10.47 -1.85
C VAL A 171 11.92 11.04 -0.43
N TYR A 172 13.02 10.91 0.31
CA TYR A 172 13.08 11.40 1.69
C TYR A 172 12.79 12.90 1.83
N ASN A 173 13.41 13.72 0.96
CA ASN A 173 13.23 15.17 0.97
C ASN A 173 11.77 15.51 0.65
N LEU A 174 11.19 14.88 -0.38
CA LEU A 174 9.78 15.06 -0.73
C LEU A 174 8.85 14.72 0.44
N LEU A 175 9.10 13.60 1.13
CA LEU A 175 8.31 13.21 2.30
C LEU A 175 8.44 14.22 3.45
N CYS A 176 9.64 14.75 3.69
CA CYS A 176 9.86 15.79 4.70
C CYS A 176 9.11 17.09 4.35
N GLU A 177 9.18 17.52 3.08
CA GLU A 177 8.52 18.71 2.56
C GLU A 177 7.00 18.62 2.66
N MET A 178 6.44 17.43 2.40
CA MET A 178 5.00 17.15 2.54
C MET A 178 4.55 16.96 3.99
N GLY A 179 5.45 16.99 4.98
CA GLY A 179 5.11 16.76 6.38
C GLY A 179 4.74 15.31 6.71
N ILE A 180 5.15 14.33 5.88
CA ILE A 180 4.85 12.91 6.11
C ILE A 180 5.76 12.37 7.21
N SER A 181 5.14 11.87 8.28
CA SER A 181 5.85 11.50 9.51
C SER A 181 6.56 10.14 9.48
N GLU A 182 6.12 9.19 8.66
CA GLU A 182 6.65 7.83 8.62
C GLU A 182 7.00 7.41 7.18
N TRP A 183 8.21 6.85 7.00
CA TRP A 183 8.68 6.24 5.77
C TRP A 183 9.19 4.83 6.05
N GLU A 184 8.55 3.82 5.46
CA GLU A 184 8.95 2.43 5.58
C GLU A 184 9.64 1.92 4.32
N LEU A 185 10.76 1.24 4.53
CA LEU A 185 11.54 0.60 3.48
C LEU A 185 11.27 -0.90 3.52
N LEU A 186 10.63 -1.39 2.46
CA LEU A 186 10.27 -2.79 2.29
C LEU A 186 11.31 -3.51 1.43
N ARG A 187 11.74 -4.70 1.85
CA ARG A 187 12.58 -5.57 1.00
C ARG A 187 11.80 -5.99 -0.24
N PHE A 188 12.50 -6.19 -1.35
CA PHE A 188 11.88 -6.69 -2.56
C PHE A 188 11.59 -8.19 -2.44
N TYR A 189 10.30 -8.55 -2.47
CA TYR A 189 9.86 -9.94 -2.51
C TYR A 189 9.58 -10.34 -3.96
N PRO A 190 10.32 -11.31 -4.53
CA PRO A 190 10.14 -11.77 -5.90
C PRO A 190 8.93 -12.72 -6.02
N VAL A 191 7.75 -12.26 -5.59
CA VAL A 191 6.47 -12.98 -5.66
C VAL A 191 5.52 -12.28 -6.63
N GLY A 192 4.40 -12.93 -6.98
CA GLY A 192 3.46 -12.41 -7.96
C GLY A 192 4.13 -12.07 -9.30
N ARG A 193 3.88 -10.86 -9.82
CA ARG A 193 4.54 -10.34 -11.03
C ARG A 193 6.02 -10.04 -10.80
N GLY A 194 6.42 -9.77 -9.57
CA GLY A 194 7.81 -9.59 -9.17
C GLY A 194 8.71 -10.81 -9.43
N ARG A 195 8.15 -12.02 -9.59
CA ARG A 195 8.89 -13.23 -9.97
C ARG A 195 9.71 -13.08 -11.25
N ILE A 196 9.25 -12.26 -12.20
CA ILE A 196 9.95 -12.02 -13.48
C ILE A 196 11.27 -11.26 -13.24
N ARG A 197 11.38 -10.57 -12.10
CA ARG A 197 12.53 -9.74 -11.71
C ARG A 197 13.40 -10.37 -10.63
N GLN A 198 13.43 -11.70 -10.52
CA GLN A 198 14.29 -12.42 -9.55
C GLN A 198 15.78 -12.04 -9.64
N LYS A 199 16.28 -11.72 -10.84
CA LYS A 199 17.68 -11.30 -11.02
C LYS A 199 17.98 -9.90 -10.44
N THR A 200 16.94 -9.15 -10.05
CA THR A 200 17.09 -7.82 -9.45
C THR A 200 16.85 -7.83 -7.95
N ILE A 201 16.90 -9.01 -7.29
CA ILE A 201 16.84 -9.10 -5.84
C ILE A 201 18.16 -8.54 -5.28
N PRO A 202 18.11 -7.47 -4.47
CA PRO A 202 19.29 -6.98 -3.78
C PRO A 202 19.86 -8.04 -2.83
N SER A 203 21.19 -8.06 -2.74
CA SER A 203 21.90 -8.89 -1.79
C SER A 203 21.73 -8.38 -0.35
N SER A 204 22.12 -9.21 0.62
CA SER A 204 22.11 -8.79 2.03
C SER A 204 23.08 -7.63 2.31
N SER A 205 24.17 -7.51 1.55
CA SER A 205 25.08 -6.35 1.64
C SER A 205 24.42 -5.09 1.09
N ASP A 206 23.75 -5.17 -0.06
CA ASP A 206 23.06 -4.01 -0.66
C ASP A 206 22.03 -3.42 0.30
N TYR A 207 21.26 -4.28 0.98
CA TYR A 207 20.32 -3.85 2.02
C TYR A 207 21.01 -3.18 3.21
N LYS A 208 22.10 -3.77 3.73
CA LYS A 208 22.84 -3.20 4.87
C LYS A 208 23.46 -1.85 4.53
N GLU A 209 24.07 -1.71 3.36
CA GLU A 209 24.64 -0.46 2.88
C GLU A 209 23.56 0.61 2.73
N THR A 210 22.42 0.26 2.14
CA THR A 210 21.26 1.15 2.02
C THR A 210 20.74 1.61 3.39
N MET A 211 20.63 0.69 4.36
CA MET A 211 20.23 1.02 5.73
C MET A 211 21.23 1.97 6.40
N GLN A 212 22.53 1.74 6.23
CA GLN A 212 23.57 2.62 6.78
C GLN A 212 23.51 4.02 6.17
N PHE A 213 23.34 4.11 4.86
CA PHE A 213 23.17 5.37 4.15
C PHE A 213 21.93 6.14 4.66
N LEU A 214 20.78 5.48 4.75
CA LEU A 214 19.54 6.10 5.22
C LEU A 214 19.61 6.56 6.69
N ARG A 215 20.37 5.88 7.55
CA ARG A 215 20.61 6.34 8.94
C ARG A 215 21.38 7.66 9.02
N SER A 216 22.03 8.10 7.94
CA SER A 216 22.66 9.42 7.87
C SER A 216 21.66 10.56 7.68
N PHE A 217 20.43 10.27 7.25
CA PHE A 217 19.44 11.29 6.94
C PHE A 217 18.95 11.97 8.23
N ARG A 218 18.62 13.26 8.11
CA ARG A 218 18.14 14.11 9.19
C ARG A 218 16.95 14.90 8.66
N GLY A 219 15.82 14.84 9.35
CA GLY A 219 14.56 15.43 8.91
C GLY A 219 13.40 15.02 9.81
N SER A 220 12.21 15.50 9.49
CA SER A 220 10.98 15.24 10.23
C SER A 220 10.43 13.83 10.00
N THR A 221 10.66 13.25 8.81
CA THR A 221 10.20 11.90 8.47
C THR A 221 11.05 10.84 9.18
N LYS A 222 10.38 9.98 9.96
CA LYS A 222 10.99 8.83 10.64
C LYS A 222 11.13 7.66 9.67
N ILE A 223 12.29 7.01 9.70
CA ILE A 223 12.64 5.92 8.80
C ILE A 223 12.46 4.59 9.52
N PHE A 224 11.67 3.69 8.92
CA PHE A 224 11.44 2.31 9.39
C PHE A 224 11.98 1.33 8.35
N PHE A 225 12.53 0.22 8.84
CA PHE A 225 12.94 -0.89 7.99
C PHE A 225 12.08 -2.09 8.33
N SER A 226 11.37 -2.62 7.35
CA SER A 226 10.52 -3.77 7.57
C SER A 226 11.39 -4.99 7.93
N THR A 227 11.22 -5.51 9.14
CA THR A 227 11.89 -6.73 9.61
C THR A 227 11.06 -7.94 9.19
N LEU A 228 11.49 -8.61 8.12
CA LEU A 228 11.10 -10.00 7.85
C LEU A 228 12.31 -10.90 8.07
#